data_AF-A0A9Q1K0H9-F1
#
_entry.id   AF-A0A9Q1K0H9-F1
#
_cell.length_a   1.000
_cell.length_b   1.000
_cell.length_c   1.000
_cell.angle_alpha   90.00
_cell.angle_beta   90.00
_cell.angle_gamma   90.00
#
_symmetry.space_group_name_H-M   'P 1'
#
loop_
_entity.id
_entity.type
_entity.pdbx_description
1 polymer ?
#
loop_
_entity_poly.entity_id
_entity_poly.type
_entity_poly.pdbx_seq_one_letter_code
_entity_poly.pdbx_strand_id
1 'polypeptide(L)'
;MDIVKRLVEQRPVVIFSKTNCPVSHSMKQLITGFGANPTVYELDQMSNGRDIERALQMLGRKPTVPSIFIGGNFIGGPNDVLSLQVQGRLVQMLMDAGAIWILKKEPLNTILEFQQELLIAILRGVNQSLNKILLLSKAKPTHINLIGTTIGGR
;
A
#
# COMPACT_ATOMS: atom_id res chain seq x y z
N MET A 1 33.88 -11.44 -2.39
CA MET A 1 32.77 -10.48 -2.64
C MET A 1 31.53 -11.16 -3.23
N ASP A 2 31.68 -12.28 -3.94
CA ASP A 2 30.63 -12.85 -4.79
C ASP A 2 29.41 -13.43 -4.06
N ILE A 3 29.57 -13.86 -2.81
CA ILE A 3 28.48 -14.50 -2.06
C ILE A 3 27.35 -13.51 -1.73
N VAL A 4 27.67 -12.32 -1.23
CA VAL A 4 26.67 -11.30 -0.91
C VAL A 4 25.95 -10.86 -2.18
N LYS A 5 26.71 -10.60 -3.26
CA LYS A 5 26.16 -10.22 -4.57
C LYS A 5 25.09 -11.21 -5.05
N ARG A 6 25.41 -12.51 -5.04
CA ARG A 6 24.46 -13.57 -5.46
C ARG A 6 23.21 -13.67 -4.57
N LEU A 7 23.36 -13.38 -3.28
CA LEU A 7 22.24 -13.41 -2.33
C LEU A 7 21.32 -12.20 -2.49
N VAL A 8 21.83 -11.06 -2.95
CA VAL A 8 21.03 -9.84 -3.14
C VAL A 8 20.50 -9.67 -4.56
N GLU A 9 21.14 -10.29 -5.54
CA GLU A 9 20.73 -10.28 -6.94
C GLU A 9 19.33 -10.90 -7.10
N GLN A 10 18.49 -10.29 -7.95
CA GLN A 10 17.09 -10.66 -8.22
C GLN A 10 16.13 -10.56 -7.02
N ARG A 11 16.54 -10.01 -5.88
CA ARG A 11 15.67 -9.83 -4.71
C ARG A 11 15.39 -8.35 -4.48
N PRO A 12 14.10 -7.93 -4.48
CA PRO A 12 13.72 -6.54 -4.26
C PRO A 12 14.29 -5.94 -2.97
N VAL A 13 14.25 -6.72 -1.88
CA VAL A 13 14.81 -6.33 -0.58
C VAL A 13 15.45 -7.54 0.08
N VAL A 14 16.66 -7.36 0.61
CA VAL A 14 17.36 -8.35 1.42
C VAL A 14 17.78 -7.75 2.75
N ILE A 15 17.57 -8.50 3.83
CA ILE A 15 18.00 -8.15 5.17
C ILE A 15 18.88 -9.28 5.70
N PHE A 16 20.16 -8.99 5.90
CA PHE A 16 21.03 -9.86 6.69
C PHE A 16 20.84 -9.55 8.17
N SER A 17 20.50 -10.56 8.96
CA SER A 17 20.03 -10.44 10.35
C SER A 17 20.72 -11.48 11.25
N LYS A 18 20.47 -11.39 12.56
CA LYS A 18 20.69 -12.49 13.51
C LYS A 18 19.41 -12.72 14.32
N THR A 19 19.13 -13.97 14.68
CA THR A 19 17.85 -14.34 15.32
C THR A 19 17.57 -13.54 16.60
N ASN A 20 18.59 -13.35 17.45
CA ASN A 20 18.47 -12.63 18.70
C ASN A 20 19.01 -11.18 18.62
N CYS A 21 18.64 -10.46 17.56
CA CYS A 21 18.98 -9.04 17.40
C CYS A 21 17.72 -8.18 17.40
N PRO A 22 17.41 -7.46 18.51
CA PRO A 22 16.23 -6.59 18.60
C PRO A 22 16.18 -5.54 17.49
N VAL A 23 17.32 -4.95 17.14
CA VAL A 23 17.41 -3.94 16.08
C VAL A 23 17.08 -4.55 14.71
N SER A 24 17.51 -5.77 14.43
CA SER A 24 17.16 -6.48 13.19
C SER A 24 15.67 -6.81 13.15
N HIS A 25 15.06 -7.15 14.29
CA HIS A 25 13.62 -7.33 14.40
C HIS A 25 12.86 -6.04 14.02
N SER A 26 13.26 -4.89 14.58
CA SER A 26 12.64 -3.60 14.25
C SER A 26 12.78 -3.24 12.76
N MET A 27 13.92 -3.52 12.13
CA MET A 27 14.09 -3.26 10.69
C MET A 27 13.24 -4.18 9.82
N LYS A 28 13.09 -5.46 10.20
CA LYS A 28 12.16 -6.38 9.54
C LYS A 28 10.74 -5.82 9.60
N GLN A 29 10.28 -5.44 10.80
CA GLN A 29 8.94 -4.89 11.03
C GLN A 29 8.70 -3.58 10.25
N LEU A 30 9.67 -2.67 10.25
CA LEU A 30 9.59 -1.40 9.51
C LEU A 30 9.38 -1.66 8.01
N ILE A 31 10.21 -2.51 7.41
CA ILE A 31 10.15 -2.81 5.98
C ILE A 31 8.85 -3.54 5.63
N THR A 32 8.43 -4.54 6.43
CA THR A 32 7.13 -5.21 6.23
C THR A 32 5.95 -4.29 6.45
N GLY A 33 6.08 -3.29 7.33
CA GLY A 33 5.06 -2.26 7.59
C GLY A 33 4.74 -1.39 6.38
N PHE A 34 5.67 -1.24 5.43
CA PHE A 34 5.40 -0.60 4.13
C PHE A 34 4.72 -1.54 3.12
N GLY A 35 4.37 -2.76 3.53
CA GLY A 35 3.85 -3.77 2.61
C GLY A 35 4.92 -4.34 1.69
N ALA A 36 6.20 -4.31 2.09
CA ALA A 36 7.26 -5.02 1.37
C ALA A 36 7.42 -6.45 1.91
N ASN A 37 7.93 -7.36 1.08
CA ASN A 37 8.26 -8.73 1.48
C ASN A 37 9.79 -8.97 1.38
N PRO A 38 10.57 -8.65 2.43
CA PRO A 38 12.02 -8.80 2.38
C PRO A 38 12.44 -10.27 2.48
N THR A 39 13.47 -10.64 1.72
CA THR A 39 14.19 -11.89 1.98
C THR A 39 15.12 -11.70 3.18
N VAL A 40 14.98 -12.52 4.21
CA VAL A 40 15.78 -12.44 5.43
C VAL A 40 16.77 -13.60 5.48
N TYR A 41 18.04 -13.29 5.72
CA TYR A 41 19.10 -14.27 5.97
C TYR A 41 19.58 -14.14 7.42
N GLU A 42 19.23 -15.10 8.27
CA GLU A 42 19.68 -15.16 9.66
C GLU A 42 21.08 -15.79 9.72
N LEU A 43 22.11 -14.94 9.80
CA LEU A 43 23.51 -15.35 9.62
C LEU A 43 24.00 -16.32 10.69
N ASP A 44 23.43 -16.26 11.89
CA ASP A 44 23.72 -17.18 13.00
C ASP A 44 23.15 -18.59 12.79
N GLN A 45 22.23 -18.78 11.84
CA GLN A 45 21.65 -20.07 11.48
C GLN A 45 22.22 -20.66 10.19
N MET A 46 23.06 -19.91 9.48
CA MET A 46 23.64 -20.32 8.19
C MET A 46 25.03 -20.92 8.37
N SER A 47 25.30 -22.04 7.71
CA SER A 47 26.63 -22.69 7.73
C SER A 47 27.75 -21.78 7.23
N ASN A 48 27.45 -20.95 6.22
CA ASN A 48 28.35 -19.94 5.65
C ASN A 48 28.15 -18.53 6.22
N GLY A 49 27.43 -18.38 7.34
CA GLY A 49 27.10 -17.08 7.92
C GLY A 49 28.32 -16.21 8.24
N ARG A 50 29.39 -16.82 8.77
CA ARG A 50 30.66 -16.11 9.06
C ARG A 50 31.34 -15.55 7.82
N ASP A 51 31.27 -16.24 6.69
CA ASP A 51 31.86 -15.76 5.43
C ASP A 51 31.07 -14.60 4.85
N ILE A 52 29.74 -14.65 4.99
CA ILE A 52 28.85 -13.54 4.64
C ILE A 52 29.13 -12.34 5.54
N GLU A 53 29.29 -12.53 6.85
CA GLU A 53 29.66 -11.45 7.77
C GLU A 53 30.97 -10.77 7.40
N ARG A 54 32.01 -11.55 7.06
CA ARG A 54 33.28 -10.99 6.58
C ARG A 54 33.10 -10.19 5.30
N ALA A 55 32.32 -10.69 4.35
CA ALA A 55 32.02 -9.97 3.12
C ALA A 55 31.26 -8.65 3.39
N LEU A 56 30.33 -8.64 4.34
CA LEU A 56 29.63 -7.42 4.77
C LEU A 56 30.57 -6.43 5.48
N GLN A 57 31.54 -6.91 6.27
CA GLN A 57 32.57 -6.04 6.88
C GLN A 57 33.45 -5.38 5.82
N MET A 58 33.82 -6.10 4.75
CA MET A 58 34.56 -5.54 3.63
C MET A 58 33.77 -4.48 2.85
N LEU A 59 32.44 -4.52 2.90
CA LEU A 59 31.56 -3.46 2.38
C LEU A 59 31.43 -2.27 3.35
N GLY A 60 32.21 -2.24 4.44
CA GLY A 60 32.24 -1.13 5.39
C GLY A 60 31.27 -1.25 6.57
N ARG A 61 30.60 -2.40 6.76
CA ARG A 61 29.63 -2.55 7.87
C ARG A 61 30.25 -3.03 9.18
N LYS A 62 30.09 -2.21 10.21
CA LYS A 62 30.27 -2.59 11.62
C LYS A 62 29.23 -1.87 12.49
N PRO A 63 28.35 -2.58 13.24
CA PRO A 63 28.14 -4.02 13.23
C PRO A 63 27.66 -4.54 11.86
N THR A 64 27.75 -5.85 11.61
CA THR A 64 27.35 -6.47 10.32
C THR A 64 25.84 -6.62 10.15
N VAL A 65 25.08 -6.60 11.25
CA VAL A 65 23.62 -6.76 11.22
C VAL A 65 22.91 -5.59 11.93
N PRO A 66 21.71 -5.21 11.47
CA PRO A 66 21.13 -5.63 10.20
C PRO A 66 21.84 -4.97 9.01
N SER A 67 22.16 -5.69 7.94
CA SER A 67 22.62 -5.08 6.68
C SER A 67 21.49 -5.16 5.66
N ILE A 68 21.08 -4.00 5.13
CA ILE A 68 19.91 -3.87 4.27
C ILE A 68 20.35 -3.57 2.84
N PHE A 69 19.74 -4.30 1.90
CA PHE A 69 19.90 -4.09 0.46
C PHE A 69 18.52 -3.88 -0.17
N ILE A 70 18.41 -2.95 -1.11
CA ILE A 70 17.18 -2.65 -1.86
C ILE A 70 17.54 -2.57 -3.35
N GLY A 71 16.82 -3.30 -4.20
CA GLY A 71 17.09 -3.38 -5.64
C GLY A 71 18.51 -3.87 -5.96
N GLY A 72 19.07 -4.76 -5.13
CA GLY A 72 20.45 -5.23 -5.23
C GLY A 72 21.53 -4.25 -4.75
N ASN A 73 21.17 -3.01 -4.42
CA ASN A 73 22.11 -2.00 -3.93
C ASN A 73 22.24 -2.07 -2.41
N PHE A 74 23.47 -1.86 -1.92
CA PHE A 74 23.73 -1.78 -0.49
C PHE A 74 23.25 -0.44 0.05
N ILE A 75 22.34 -0.47 1.03
CA ILE A 75 21.75 0.73 1.66
C ILE A 75 22.48 1.10 2.93
N GLY A 76 22.84 0.10 3.75
CA GLY A 76 23.52 0.32 5.02
C GLY A 76 22.86 -0.42 6.18
N GLY A 77 22.91 0.21 7.35
CA GLY A 77 22.32 -0.26 8.60
C GLY A 77 21.03 0.46 8.98
N PRO A 78 20.59 0.32 10.25
CA PRO A 78 19.37 0.94 10.75
C PRO A 78 19.33 2.45 10.55
N ASN A 79 20.43 3.14 10.85
CA ASN A 79 20.48 4.60 10.77
C ASN A 79 20.29 5.08 9.34
N ASP A 80 20.93 4.43 8.37
CA ASP A 80 20.82 4.78 6.95
C ASP A 80 19.37 4.60 6.44
N VAL A 81 18.74 3.49 6.82
CA VAL A 81 17.33 3.21 6.49
C VAL A 81 16.39 4.22 7.15
N LEU A 82 16.60 4.55 8.43
CA LEU A 82 15.80 5.53 9.14
C LEU A 82 16.00 6.95 8.58
N SER A 83 17.21 7.31 8.17
CA SER A 83 17.48 8.57 7.48
C SER A 83 16.71 8.65 6.15
N LEU A 84 16.71 7.58 5.35
CA LEU A 84 15.91 7.52 4.12
C LEU A 84 14.41 7.60 4.39
N GLN A 85 13.94 7.04 5.49
CA GLN A 85 12.55 7.12 5.90
C GLN A 85 12.15 8.56 6.26
N VAL A 86 12.96 9.26 7.07
CA VAL A 86 12.72 10.66 7.44
C VAL A 86 12.78 11.57 6.21
N GLN A 87 13.63 11.25 5.23
CA GLN A 87 13.71 11.96 3.95
C GLN A 87 12.55 11.63 2.99
N GLY A 88 11.66 10.71 3.34
CA GLY A 88 10.56 10.26 2.46
C GLY A 88 11.02 9.46 1.23
N ARG A 89 12.28 9.02 1.19
CA ARG A 89 12.87 8.32 0.03
C ARG A 89 12.76 6.81 0.12
N LEU A 90 12.64 6.27 1.33
CA LEU A 90 12.62 4.81 1.54
C LEU A 90 11.47 4.14 0.77
N VAL A 91 10.26 4.70 0.83
CA VAL A 91 9.10 4.14 0.15
C VAL A 91 9.29 4.13 -1.37
N GLN A 92 9.80 5.23 -1.94
CA GLN A 92 10.07 5.29 -3.38
C GLN A 92 11.08 4.21 -3.80
N MET A 93 12.17 4.04 -3.05
CA MET A 93 13.16 3.00 -3.34
C MET A 93 12.58 1.57 -3.27
N LEU A 94 11.66 1.33 -2.32
CA LEU A 94 10.95 0.05 -2.23
C LEU A 94 9.99 -0.15 -3.41
N MET A 95 9.33 0.90 -3.90
CA MET A 95 8.50 0.83 -5.10
C MET A 95 9.33 0.55 -6.35
N ASP A 96 10.42 1.28 -6.55
CA ASP A 96 11.30 1.15 -7.71
C ASP A 96 11.94 -0.25 -7.78
N ALA A 97 12.26 -0.83 -6.63
CA ALA A 97 12.76 -2.20 -6.52
C ALA A 97 11.66 -3.28 -6.73
N GLY A 98 10.39 -2.88 -6.87
CA GLY A 98 9.25 -3.80 -6.97
C GLY A 98 8.96 -4.56 -5.67
N ALA A 99 9.37 -4.01 -4.51
CA ALA A 99 9.31 -4.69 -3.22
C ALA A 99 7.94 -4.62 -2.56
N ILE A 100 7.17 -3.56 -2.82
CA ILE A 100 5.87 -3.34 -2.19
C ILE A 100 4.81 -4.17 -2.94
N TRP A 101 4.29 -5.20 -2.28
CA TRP A 101 3.29 -6.09 -2.87
C TRP A 101 1.86 -5.56 -2.69
N ILE A 102 1.62 -4.73 -1.67
CA ILE A 102 0.30 -4.14 -1.40
C ILE A 102 -0.11 -3.12 -2.47
N LEU A 103 0.86 -2.38 -3.03
CA LEU A 103 0.65 -1.40 -4.09
C LEU A 103 0.56 -2.00 -5.50
N LYS A 104 0.62 -3.33 -5.63
CA LYS A 104 0.23 -3.99 -6.89
C LYS A 104 -1.29 -3.95 -7.14
N LYS A 105 -2.08 -3.36 -6.24
CA LYS A 105 -3.43 -2.90 -6.57
C LYS A 105 -3.34 -1.56 -7.28
N GLU A 106 -3.22 -1.64 -8.60
CA GLU A 106 -3.57 -0.64 -9.64
C GLU A 106 -3.03 0.80 -9.47
N PRO A 107 -2.61 1.47 -10.56
CA PRO A 107 -1.94 2.76 -10.48
C PRO A 107 -2.86 3.84 -9.87
N LEU A 108 -2.26 4.99 -9.53
CA LEU A 108 -2.86 6.27 -9.07
C LEU A 108 -4.18 6.69 -9.79
N ASN A 109 -4.52 6.05 -10.90
CA ASN A 109 -5.83 6.09 -11.55
C ASN A 109 -6.98 5.66 -10.63
N THR A 110 -6.73 4.82 -9.62
CA THR A 110 -7.77 4.32 -8.72
C THR A 110 -8.43 5.46 -7.91
N ILE A 111 -7.67 6.47 -7.48
CA ILE A 111 -8.26 7.63 -6.77
C ILE A 111 -9.11 8.45 -7.73
N LEU A 112 -8.65 8.66 -8.97
CA LEU A 112 -9.42 9.39 -9.97
C LEU A 112 -10.68 8.62 -10.39
N GLU A 113 -10.60 7.29 -10.50
CA GLU A 113 -11.72 6.40 -10.80
C GLU A 113 -12.72 6.36 -9.64
N PHE A 114 -12.28 6.28 -8.38
CA PHE A 114 -13.19 6.39 -7.23
C PHE A 114 -13.87 7.76 -7.16
N GLN A 115 -13.15 8.85 -7.46
CA GLN A 115 -13.75 10.19 -7.52
C GLN A 115 -14.72 10.32 -8.70
N GLN A 116 -14.42 9.72 -9.85
CA GLN A 116 -15.32 9.67 -11.01
C GLN A 116 -16.56 8.82 -10.73
N GLU A 117 -16.42 7.64 -10.12
CA GLU A 117 -17.55 6.79 -9.75
C GLU A 117 -18.46 7.47 -8.73
N LEU A 118 -17.89 8.15 -7.72
CA LEU A 118 -18.65 8.91 -6.74
C LEU A 118 -19.42 10.06 -7.40
N LEU A 119 -18.77 10.82 -8.30
CA LEU A 119 -19.40 11.90 -9.06
C LEU A 119 -20.52 11.36 -9.97
N ILE A 120 -20.28 10.26 -10.68
CA ILE A 120 -21.27 9.59 -11.54
C ILE A 120 -22.46 9.09 -10.72
N ALA A 121 -22.22 8.51 -9.54
CA ALA A 121 -23.28 8.04 -8.65
C ALA A 121 -24.16 9.20 -8.13
N ILE A 122 -23.55 10.33 -7.77
CA ILE A 122 -24.27 11.56 -7.37
C ILE A 122 -25.10 12.09 -8.55
N LEU A 123 -24.51 12.22 -9.74
CA LEU A 123 -25.21 12.71 -10.93
C LEU A 123 -26.37 11.79 -11.34
N ARG A 124 -26.21 10.46 -11.24
CA ARG A 124 -27.28 9.48 -11.48
C ARG A 124 -28.41 9.64 -10.47
N GLY A 125 -28.10 9.81 -9.18
CA GLY A 125 -29.09 10.01 -8.12
C GLY A 125 -29.91 11.30 -8.28
N VAL A 126 -29.26 12.40 -8.67
CA VAL A 126 -29.94 13.67 -8.98
C VAL A 126 -30.86 13.50 -10.20
N ASN A 127 -30.39 12.84 -11.26
CA ASN A 127 -31.17 12.62 -12.48
C ASN A 127 -32.39 11.71 -12.22
N GLN A 128 -32.26 10.67 -11.40
CA GLN A 128 -33.39 9.82 -11.00
C GLN A 128 -34.44 10.60 -10.20
N SER A 129 -34.01 11.48 -9.31
CA SER A 129 -34.91 12.34 -8.52
C SER A 129 -35.64 13.36 -9.40
N LEU A 130 -34.93 14.00 -10.33
CA LEU A 130 -35.52 14.92 -11.31
C LEU A 130 -36.51 14.22 -12.23
N ASN A 131 -36.20 13.01 -12.71
CA ASN A 131 -37.13 12.22 -13.53
C ASN A 131 -38.40 11.85 -12.77
N LYS A 132 -38.31 11.54 -11.48
CA LYS A 132 -39.49 11.27 -10.64
C LYS A 132 -40.35 12.52 -10.46
N ILE A 133 -39.74 13.68 -10.24
CA ILE A 133 -40.45 14.97 -10.15
C ILE A 133 -41.09 15.32 -11.50
N LEU A 134 -40.38 15.12 -12.61
CA LEU A 134 -40.91 15.36 -13.95
C LEU A 134 -42.09 14.43 -14.29
N LEU A 135 -42.03 13.16 -13.87
CA LEU A 135 -43.14 12.22 -14.01
C LEU A 135 -44.35 12.63 -13.16
N LEU A 136 -44.12 13.09 -11.93
CA LEU A 136 -45.18 13.63 -11.05
C LEU A 136 -45.78 14.93 -11.62
N SER A 137 -44.98 15.78 -12.24
CA SER A 137 -45.44 17.00 -12.94
C SER A 137 -46.26 16.69 -14.19
N LYS A 138 -46.03 15.54 -14.84
CA LYS A 138 -46.78 15.09 -16.02
C LYS A 138 -48.04 14.28 -15.65
N ALA A 139 -48.21 13.88 -14.38
CA ALA A 139 -49.42 13.24 -13.92
C ALA A 139 -50.57 14.26 -13.93
N LYS A 140 -51.59 14.04 -14.77
CA LYS A 140 -52.80 14.88 -14.81
C LYS A 140 -53.47 14.89 -13.42
N PRO A 141 -53.89 16.06 -12.90
CA PRO A 141 -54.68 16.09 -11.68
C PRO A 141 -56.01 15.39 -11.91
N THR A 142 -56.23 14.29 -11.22
CA THR A 142 -57.53 13.62 -11.15
C THR A 142 -58.51 14.55 -10.46
N HIS A 143 -59.51 15.04 -11.19
CA HIS A 143 -60.61 15.82 -10.62
C HIS A 143 -61.34 14.97 -9.59
N ILE A 144 -61.21 15.33 -8.32
CA ILE A 144 -62.04 14.78 -7.24
C ILE A 144 -63.41 15.44 -7.38
N ASN A 145 -64.37 14.71 -7.95
CA ASN A 145 -65.77 15.13 -7.94
C ASN A 145 -66.30 14.98 -6.50
N LEU A 146 -66.44 16.10 -5.78
CA LEU A 146 -67.28 16.14 -4.59
C LEU A 146 -68.74 16.01 -5.03
N ILE A 147 -69.31 14.82 -4.88
CA ILE A 147 -70.74 14.60 -5.08
C ILE A 147 -71.43 15.15 -3.82
N GLY A 148 -72.02 16.34 -3.94
CA GLY A 148 -72.87 16.91 -2.91
C GLY A 148 -74.14 16.08 -2.77
N THR A 149 -74.30 15.39 -1.64
CA THR A 149 -75.58 14.76 -1.28
C THR A 149 -76.51 15.83 -0.73
N THR A 150 -77.47 16.25 -1.55
CA THR A 150 -78.67 16.98 -1.12
C THR A 150 -79.50 16.06 -0.22
N ILE A 151 -79.53 16.33 1.08
CA ILE A 151 -80.51 15.71 2.00
C ILE A 151 -81.76 16.57 1.96
N GLY A 152 -82.73 16.17 1.14
CA GLY A 152 -84.07 16.75 1.07
C GLY A 152 -85.10 15.83 1.72
N GLY A 153 -85.75 16.34 2.78
CA GLY A 153 -87.18 16.20 3.06
C GLY A 153 -87.73 14.87 3.59
N ARG A 154 -88.14 14.86 4.86
CA ARG A 154 -89.58 14.88 5.23
C ARG A 154 -89.77 15.32 6.67
#